data_AF-A0A6G1CDW1-F1
#
_entry.id   AF-A0A6G1CDW1-F1
#
_cell.length_a   1.000
_cell.length_b   1.000
_cell.length_c   1.000
_cell.angle_alpha   90.00
_cell.angle_beta   90.00
_cell.angle_gamma   90.00
#
_symmetry.space_group_name_H-M   'P 1'
#
loop_
_entity.id
_entity.type
_entity.pdbx_description
1 polymer ?
#
loop_
_entity_poly.entity_id
_entity_poly.type
_entity_poly.pdbx_seq_one_letter_code
_entity_poly.pdbx_strand_id
1 'polypeptide(L)'
;MGKLSCKNLLPCCMGPPPATSTVGATAGVRVKVSDRYVEIKNGIFELTLSNPDGIVTGVRYNGVDNLMEILNKEDNRGYWDLVWSPLGERTGIFDVIKGTVFRIIYQDEDQAEVSFVRTWDPSLEGKAVPLNIDKRFIVLRGCSGFYTYGIYEHQEGWPGFSLGETRVAFKLRKDKFHYMALADDRQRIMPMPEDRVPPRGQQLAYPEAVLLVDPINPDLRGEVDDKYQYSCEDQYNNVHGWISFDPPIGFWQITPSDEFRTGGPLKQNLTSHVGPTMLAMFLSGHYAGDDLSPKFTNGEYWKKVHGPVFMYLNSSWDGSDPTLLWEDAKVQMMIEKESWPYCFALSEDFQKTEQRGCISGRLLVRDRYLEDADLYATAAYVGLALPGDAGSWQRECKAYQFWCRAEDDGSFCIRNIVTGDYNLYAWVPGFIGDYKLDATLTISSGQYLNLPDIYSSCSF
;
A
#
# COMPACT_ATOMS: atom_id res chain seq x y z
N MET A 1 27.75 27.02 -0.17
CA MET A 1 26.98 25.94 0.49
C MET A 1 27.14 24.69 -0.36
N GLY A 2 27.56 23.58 0.27
CA GLY A 2 28.09 22.41 -0.43
C GLY A 2 27.02 21.66 -1.22
N LYS A 3 27.30 21.39 -2.50
CA LYS A 3 26.52 20.49 -3.35
C LYS A 3 26.57 19.09 -2.74
N LEU A 4 25.45 18.58 -2.22
CA LEU A 4 25.31 17.14 -2.03
C LEU A 4 25.27 16.49 -3.41
N SER A 5 26.38 15.88 -3.82
CA SER A 5 26.43 15.03 -5.00
C SER A 5 25.90 13.65 -4.61
N CYS A 6 24.93 13.13 -5.37
CA CYS A 6 24.47 11.73 -5.29
C CYS A 6 25.59 10.68 -5.50
N LYS A 7 26.84 11.09 -5.74
CA LYS A 7 28.01 10.21 -5.86
C LYS A 7 28.51 9.61 -4.54
N ASN A 8 28.03 10.09 -3.39
CA ASN A 8 28.31 9.43 -2.11
C ASN A 8 27.36 8.24 -1.92
N LEU A 9 27.53 7.23 -2.77
CA LEU A 9 26.97 5.90 -2.58
C LEU A 9 27.71 5.24 -1.41
N LEU A 10 27.18 5.40 -0.20
CA LEU A 10 27.35 4.36 0.80
C LEU A 10 26.52 3.16 0.30
N PRO A 11 27.09 1.94 0.24
CA PRO A 11 26.27 0.77 0.01
C PRO A 11 25.27 0.72 1.18
N CYS A 12 23.97 0.86 0.89
CA CYS A 12 22.91 0.60 1.87
C CYS A 12 22.82 -0.90 2.12
N CYS A 13 23.90 -1.49 2.64
CA CYS A 13 23.83 -2.63 3.53
C CYS A 13 23.59 -2.03 4.93
N MET A 14 22.40 -1.46 5.15
CA MET A 14 21.97 -1.18 6.50
C MET A 14 21.87 -2.54 7.20
N GLY A 15 22.61 -2.68 8.30
CA GLY A 15 22.55 -3.84 9.18
C GLY A 15 21.14 -4.08 9.73
N PRO A 16 20.96 -5.09 10.59
CA PRO A 16 19.65 -5.44 11.12
C PRO A 16 18.93 -4.21 11.70
N PRO A 17 17.60 -4.13 11.57
CA PRO A 17 16.82 -2.96 11.96
C PRO A 17 17.13 -2.55 13.41
N PRO A 18 17.14 -1.23 13.71
CA PRO A 18 17.39 -0.78 15.07
C PRO A 18 16.32 -1.35 16.00
N ALA A 19 16.78 -2.05 17.03
CA ALA A 19 15.92 -2.64 18.05
C ALA A 19 15.17 -1.53 18.79
N THR A 20 13.88 -1.35 18.48
CA THR A 20 12.95 -0.59 19.31
C THR A 20 12.26 -1.55 20.29
N SER A 21 12.38 -1.21 21.57
CA SER A 21 11.96 -1.93 22.80
C SER A 21 12.94 -2.98 23.38
N THR A 22 13.47 -2.65 24.56
CA THR A 22 14.49 -3.38 25.32
C THR A 22 13.96 -4.52 26.21
N VAL A 23 12.82 -5.14 25.89
CA VAL A 23 12.35 -6.31 26.66
C VAL A 23 11.67 -7.34 25.75
N GLY A 24 12.39 -8.41 25.35
CA GLY A 24 11.74 -9.71 25.15
C GLY A 24 12.15 -10.64 24.00
N ALA A 25 12.93 -10.25 23.00
CA ALA A 25 13.14 -11.13 21.83
C ALA A 25 14.51 -11.83 21.79
N THR A 26 14.74 -12.80 22.67
CA THR A 26 15.88 -13.75 22.53
C THR A 26 15.54 -14.92 21.59
N ALA A 27 14.26 -15.16 21.29
CA ALA A 27 13.81 -16.28 20.48
C ALA A 27 13.85 -15.94 18.98
N GLY A 28 14.43 -16.82 18.17
CA GLY A 28 14.36 -16.73 16.71
C GLY A 28 12.96 -16.97 16.14
N VAL A 29 12.79 -16.68 14.86
CA VAL A 29 11.57 -16.93 14.10
C VAL A 29 11.28 -18.44 14.04
N ARG A 30 10.03 -18.82 14.27
CA ARG A 30 9.58 -20.22 14.22
C ARG A 30 8.29 -20.33 13.44
N VAL A 31 8.29 -21.24 12.46
CA VAL A 31 7.11 -21.63 11.69
C VAL A 31 6.63 -23.00 12.17
N LYS A 32 5.35 -23.13 12.43
CA LYS A 32 4.68 -24.40 12.70
C LYS A 32 3.55 -24.58 11.70
N VAL A 33 3.59 -25.69 10.97
CA VAL A 33 2.59 -26.03 9.96
C VAL A 33 1.71 -27.16 10.49
N SER A 34 0.41 -27.02 10.32
CA SER A 34 -0.61 -28.02 10.60
C SER A 34 -1.57 -28.13 9.41
N ASP A 35 -2.47 -29.11 9.44
CA ASP A 35 -3.44 -29.33 8.36
C ASP A 35 -4.30 -28.08 8.08
N ARG A 36 -4.63 -27.28 9.11
CA ARG A 36 -5.49 -26.10 8.98
C ARG A 36 -4.77 -24.77 9.03
N TYR A 37 -3.58 -24.71 9.65
CA TYR A 37 -2.93 -23.43 9.95
C TYR A 37 -1.41 -23.48 9.79
N VAL A 38 -0.86 -22.32 9.42
CA VAL A 38 0.55 -21.97 9.48
C VAL A 38 0.70 -20.89 10.55
N GLU A 39 1.39 -21.22 11.64
CA GLU A 39 1.65 -20.32 12.77
C GLU A 39 3.10 -19.84 12.71
N ILE A 40 3.33 -18.53 12.66
CA ILE A 40 4.66 -17.92 12.62
C ILE A 40 4.84 -17.03 13.84
N LYS A 41 5.90 -17.26 14.62
CA LYS A 41 6.19 -16.53 15.87
C LYS A 41 7.62 -16.00 15.84
N ASN A 42 7.83 -14.78 16.31
CA ASN A 42 9.17 -14.17 16.41
C ASN A 42 9.56 -13.73 17.83
N GLY A 43 8.80 -14.18 18.84
CA GLY A 43 8.99 -13.80 20.24
C GLY A 43 8.25 -12.54 20.68
N ILE A 44 7.79 -11.70 19.74
CA ILE A 44 7.03 -10.47 20.02
C ILE A 44 5.53 -10.70 19.78
N PHE A 45 5.20 -11.31 18.65
CA PHE A 45 3.83 -11.62 18.26
C PHE A 45 3.75 -13.00 17.61
N GLU A 46 2.53 -13.42 17.31
CA GLU A 46 2.25 -14.62 16.54
C GLU A 46 1.22 -14.34 15.45
N LEU A 47 1.57 -14.72 14.22
CA LEU A 47 0.72 -14.68 13.04
C LEU A 47 0.15 -16.08 12.78
N THR A 48 -1.16 -16.18 12.59
CA THR A 48 -1.82 -17.42 12.19
C THR A 48 -2.48 -17.23 10.83
N LEU A 49 -2.06 -18.07 9.88
CA LEU A 49 -2.57 -18.10 8.51
C LEU A 49 -3.31 -19.42 8.28
N SER A 50 -4.43 -19.41 7.56
CA SER A 50 -5.09 -20.65 7.14
C SER A 50 -4.26 -21.37 6.07
N ASN A 51 -4.32 -22.71 6.09
CA ASN A 51 -3.60 -23.58 5.16
C ASN A 51 -4.60 -24.34 4.28
N PRO A 52 -4.51 -24.29 2.93
CA PRO A 52 -3.58 -23.50 2.11
C PRO A 52 -4.13 -22.13 1.69
N ASP A 53 -5.26 -21.68 2.23
CA ASP A 53 -5.92 -20.47 1.72
C ASP A 53 -5.09 -19.18 1.92
N GLY A 54 -4.24 -19.13 2.95
CA GLY A 54 -3.42 -17.96 3.26
C GLY A 54 -4.24 -16.76 3.71
N ILE A 55 -5.27 -17.00 4.53
CA ILE A 55 -6.08 -15.98 5.19
C ILE A 55 -5.47 -15.71 6.56
N VAL A 56 -5.37 -14.44 6.97
CA VAL A 56 -4.94 -14.07 8.33
C VAL A 56 -6.09 -14.34 9.29
N THR A 57 -6.05 -15.50 9.93
CA THR A 57 -7.09 -15.95 10.87
C THR A 57 -6.85 -15.43 12.28
N GLY A 58 -5.60 -15.07 12.61
CA GLY A 58 -5.29 -14.40 13.85
C GLY A 58 -3.93 -13.72 13.94
N VAL A 59 -3.88 -12.73 14.81
CA VAL A 59 -2.66 -12.03 15.24
C VAL A 59 -2.70 -11.96 16.76
N ARG A 60 -1.83 -12.70 17.44
CA ARG A 60 -1.73 -12.70 18.91
C ARG A 60 -0.62 -11.74 19.32
N TYR A 61 -0.95 -10.76 20.14
CA TYR A 61 -0.01 -9.71 20.54
C TYR A 61 -0.38 -9.15 21.91
N ASN A 62 0.63 -8.85 22.72
CA ASN A 62 0.50 -8.05 23.92
C ASN A 62 -0.59 -8.53 24.91
N GLY A 63 -0.66 -9.85 25.12
CA GLY A 63 -1.64 -10.49 26.02
C GLY A 63 -3.04 -10.69 25.44
N VAL A 64 -3.33 -10.15 24.25
CA VAL A 64 -4.58 -10.40 23.52
C VAL A 64 -4.42 -11.65 22.66
N ASP A 65 -5.36 -12.57 22.79
CA ASP A 65 -5.37 -13.89 22.13
C ASP A 65 -5.44 -13.78 20.60
N ASN A 66 -6.25 -12.84 20.10
CA ASN A 66 -6.36 -12.51 18.69
C ASN A 66 -6.84 -11.07 18.51
N LEU A 67 -6.12 -10.26 17.74
CA LEU A 67 -6.51 -8.89 17.41
C LEU A 67 -7.59 -8.82 16.31
N MET A 68 -7.77 -9.90 15.53
CA MET A 68 -8.77 -9.98 14.47
C MET A 68 -10.19 -10.21 15.02
N GLU A 69 -11.22 -9.77 14.30
CA GLU A 69 -12.63 -9.97 14.67
C GLU A 69 -13.00 -11.47 14.73
N ILE A 70 -12.92 -12.06 15.90
CA ILE A 70 -13.10 -13.50 16.10
C ILE A 70 -14.53 -13.98 15.85
N LEU A 71 -15.52 -13.08 15.91
CA LEU A 71 -16.91 -13.40 15.58
C LEU A 71 -17.15 -13.51 14.07
N ASN A 72 -16.22 -12.99 13.25
CA ASN A 72 -16.24 -13.24 11.82
C ASN A 72 -15.74 -14.64 11.50
N LYS A 73 -16.25 -15.19 10.39
CA LYS A 73 -15.62 -16.33 9.70
C LYS A 73 -14.17 -15.99 9.39
N GLU A 74 -13.31 -16.99 9.39
CA GLU A 74 -11.87 -16.80 9.19
C GLU A 74 -11.55 -16.03 7.91
N ASP A 75 -12.21 -16.35 6.79
CA ASP A 75 -12.10 -15.66 5.49
C ASP A 75 -12.66 -14.23 5.45
N ASN A 76 -13.15 -13.73 6.58
CA ASN A 76 -13.65 -12.38 6.77
C ASN A 76 -12.95 -11.69 7.97
N ARG A 77 -11.68 -12.03 8.22
CA ARG A 77 -10.81 -11.40 9.22
C ARG A 77 -9.76 -10.53 8.53
N GLY A 78 -8.56 -11.05 8.30
CA GLY A 78 -7.56 -10.43 7.45
C GLY A 78 -7.37 -11.19 6.14
N TYR A 79 -7.57 -10.53 5.00
CA TYR A 79 -7.55 -11.20 3.70
C TYR A 79 -7.10 -10.28 2.57
N TRP A 80 -6.60 -10.90 1.51
CA TRP A 80 -6.42 -10.24 0.21
C TRP A 80 -7.68 -10.42 -0.62
N ASP A 81 -8.15 -9.36 -1.25
CA ASP A 81 -9.28 -9.40 -2.18
C ASP A 81 -8.99 -8.67 -3.48
N LEU A 82 -9.83 -8.98 -4.46
CA LEU A 82 -9.94 -8.24 -5.69
C LEU A 82 -11.39 -8.15 -6.15
N VAL A 83 -11.66 -7.15 -6.97
CA VAL A 83 -12.92 -7.01 -7.71
C VAL A 83 -12.58 -7.03 -9.18
N TRP A 84 -13.12 -7.99 -9.93
CA TRP A 84 -12.82 -8.16 -11.35
C TRP A 84 -14.08 -8.40 -12.18
N SER A 85 -14.02 -8.22 -13.50
CA SER A 85 -15.11 -8.59 -14.39
C SER A 85 -14.59 -9.05 -15.75
N PRO A 86 -15.36 -9.88 -16.49
CA PRO A 86 -15.13 -10.06 -17.91
C PRO A 86 -15.14 -8.72 -18.65
N LEU A 87 -14.36 -8.59 -19.72
CA LEU A 87 -14.33 -7.36 -20.51
C LEU A 87 -15.73 -6.97 -21.02
N GLY A 88 -16.11 -5.71 -20.82
CA GLY A 88 -17.41 -5.17 -21.23
C GLY A 88 -18.52 -5.34 -20.19
N GLU A 89 -18.30 -6.11 -19.12
CA GLU A 89 -19.25 -6.21 -18.01
C GLU A 89 -19.02 -5.11 -16.97
N ARG A 90 -20.14 -4.54 -16.48
CA ARG A 90 -20.12 -3.44 -15.50
C ARG A 90 -20.18 -3.89 -14.05
N THR A 91 -20.62 -5.13 -13.80
CA THR A 91 -20.77 -5.66 -12.44
C THR A 91 -19.48 -6.36 -12.04
N GLY A 92 -18.80 -5.83 -11.03
CA GLY A 92 -17.61 -6.46 -10.47
C GLY A 92 -17.94 -7.71 -9.64
N ILE A 93 -17.13 -8.74 -9.79
CA ILE A 93 -17.12 -9.98 -9.02
C ILE A 93 -16.10 -9.80 -7.89
N PHE A 94 -16.60 -9.77 -6.65
CA PHE A 94 -15.75 -9.77 -5.46
C PHE A 94 -15.18 -11.17 -5.22
N ASP A 95 -13.87 -11.26 -5.05
CA ASP A 95 -13.14 -12.51 -4.86
C ASP A 95 -12.12 -12.36 -3.72
N VAL A 96 -12.33 -13.13 -2.66
CA VAL A 96 -11.34 -13.31 -1.60
C VAL A 96 -10.31 -14.31 -2.10
N ILE A 97 -9.07 -13.86 -2.25
CA ILE A 97 -8.00 -14.66 -2.82
C ILE A 97 -7.64 -15.76 -1.82
N LYS A 98 -7.98 -17.01 -2.15
CA LYS A 98 -7.63 -18.21 -1.38
C LYS A 98 -6.61 -19.05 -2.15
N GLY A 99 -5.44 -19.25 -1.56
CA GLY A 99 -4.43 -20.15 -2.11
C GLY A 99 -4.92 -21.60 -2.15
N THR A 100 -4.40 -22.35 -3.10
CA THR A 100 -4.58 -23.81 -3.20
C THR A 100 -3.31 -24.58 -2.87
N VAL A 101 -2.16 -23.89 -2.83
CA VAL A 101 -0.85 -24.46 -2.51
C VAL A 101 -0.13 -23.56 -1.51
N PHE A 102 0.28 -24.13 -0.39
CA PHE A 102 1.16 -23.49 0.60
C PHE A 102 2.62 -23.91 0.39
N ARG A 103 3.55 -22.97 0.58
CA ARG A 103 5.00 -23.22 0.54
C ARG A 103 5.72 -22.41 1.63
N ILE A 104 6.72 -23.01 2.26
CA ILE A 104 7.76 -22.27 2.98
C ILE A 104 8.81 -21.88 1.94
N ILE A 105 8.97 -20.59 1.68
CA ILE A 105 10.00 -20.07 0.74
C ILE A 105 11.35 -20.05 1.44
N TYR A 106 11.35 -19.58 2.69
CA TYR A 106 12.55 -19.52 3.52
C TYR A 106 12.20 -19.54 5.00
N GLN A 107 13.08 -20.14 5.80
CA GLN A 107 12.97 -20.13 7.25
C GLN A 107 14.35 -20.33 7.89
N ASP A 108 14.71 -19.41 8.77
CA ASP A 108 15.79 -19.55 9.74
C ASP A 108 15.42 -18.83 11.06
N GLU A 109 16.41 -18.53 11.91
CA GLU A 109 16.16 -17.81 13.18
C GLU A 109 15.84 -16.33 13.00
N ASP A 110 16.17 -15.72 11.86
CA ASP A 110 16.06 -14.29 11.63
C ASP A 110 14.86 -13.95 10.73
N GLN A 111 14.41 -14.86 9.87
CA GLN A 111 13.32 -14.66 8.92
C GLN A 111 12.49 -15.94 8.68
N ALA A 112 11.19 -15.74 8.44
CA ALA A 112 10.37 -16.68 7.71
C ALA A 112 9.64 -15.98 6.56
N GLU A 113 9.69 -16.56 5.36
CA GLU A 113 8.87 -16.18 4.20
C GLU A 113 8.02 -17.38 3.78
N VAL A 114 6.72 -17.18 3.69
CA VAL A 114 5.76 -18.21 3.26
C VAL A 114 4.92 -17.71 2.08
N SER A 115 4.47 -18.63 1.24
CA SER A 115 3.74 -18.38 0.01
C SER A 115 2.44 -19.19 -0.04
N PHE A 116 1.40 -18.57 -0.58
CA PHE A 116 0.08 -19.16 -0.81
C PHE A 116 -0.34 -18.86 -2.26
N VAL A 117 -0.25 -19.89 -3.10
CA VAL A 117 -0.44 -19.77 -4.55
C VAL A 117 -1.84 -20.22 -4.94
N ARG A 118 -2.50 -19.43 -5.80
CA ARG A 118 -3.69 -19.83 -6.56
C ARG A 118 -3.35 -19.73 -8.05
N THR A 119 -3.32 -20.85 -8.75
CA THR A 119 -3.15 -20.87 -10.20
C THR A 119 -4.49 -20.81 -10.90
N TRP A 120 -4.52 -20.27 -12.11
CA TRP A 120 -5.70 -20.30 -12.97
C TRP A 120 -5.55 -21.32 -14.10
N ASP A 121 -6.66 -21.96 -14.48
CA ASP A 121 -6.75 -22.81 -15.66
C ASP A 121 -8.14 -22.66 -16.31
N PRO A 122 -8.32 -23.09 -17.58
CA PRO A 122 -9.58 -22.88 -18.30
C PRO A 122 -10.85 -23.44 -17.63
N SER A 123 -10.75 -24.39 -16.70
CA SER A 123 -11.92 -24.90 -15.95
C SER A 123 -12.49 -23.90 -14.94
N LEU A 124 -11.72 -22.87 -14.62
CA LEU A 124 -12.05 -21.76 -13.72
C LEU A 124 -12.60 -20.52 -14.44
N GLU A 125 -12.74 -20.57 -15.77
CA GLU A 125 -13.33 -19.47 -16.54
C GLU A 125 -14.72 -19.09 -16.01
N GLY A 126 -14.93 -17.78 -15.80
CA GLY A 126 -16.15 -17.22 -15.20
C GLY A 126 -16.31 -17.46 -13.69
N LYS A 127 -15.42 -18.22 -13.05
CA LYS A 127 -15.48 -18.55 -11.61
C LYS A 127 -14.39 -17.86 -10.80
N ALA A 128 -13.23 -17.65 -11.40
CA ALA A 128 -12.10 -16.95 -10.80
C ALA A 128 -11.42 -16.07 -11.86
N VAL A 129 -10.79 -15.00 -11.38
CA VAL A 129 -10.02 -14.09 -12.24
C VAL A 129 -8.92 -14.88 -12.98
N PRO A 130 -8.67 -14.62 -14.28
CA PRO A 130 -7.60 -15.24 -15.05
C PRO A 130 -6.18 -14.83 -14.60
N LEU A 131 -5.82 -15.08 -13.33
CA LEU A 131 -4.52 -14.74 -12.77
C LEU A 131 -3.92 -15.92 -12.01
N ASN A 132 -2.64 -16.16 -12.23
CA ASN A 132 -1.80 -16.78 -11.22
C ASN A 132 -1.54 -15.74 -10.13
N ILE A 133 -1.79 -16.12 -8.88
CA ILE A 133 -1.60 -15.24 -7.74
C ILE A 133 -0.72 -15.95 -6.70
N ASP A 134 0.40 -15.35 -6.35
CA ASP A 134 1.26 -15.77 -5.23
C ASP A 134 1.22 -14.71 -4.13
N LYS A 135 0.50 -14.99 -3.04
CA LYS A 135 0.49 -14.14 -1.84
C LYS A 135 1.58 -14.57 -0.90
N ARG A 136 2.37 -13.62 -0.42
CA ARG A 136 3.48 -13.89 0.48
C ARG A 136 3.36 -13.14 1.79
N PHE A 137 3.88 -13.76 2.84
CA PHE A 137 3.98 -13.19 4.18
C PHE A 137 5.41 -13.35 4.68
N ILE A 138 5.97 -12.27 5.23
CA ILE A 138 7.31 -12.27 5.81
C ILE A 138 7.22 -11.85 7.27
N VAL A 139 7.86 -12.63 8.15
CA VAL A 139 8.04 -12.30 9.56
C VAL A 139 9.54 -12.28 9.85
N LEU A 140 10.01 -11.18 10.45
CA LEU A 140 11.41 -10.99 10.81
C LEU A 140 11.59 -11.03 12.32
N ARG A 141 12.76 -11.47 12.77
CA ARG A 141 13.18 -11.41 14.16
C ARG A 141 13.30 -9.95 14.60
N GLY A 142 12.83 -9.65 15.82
CA GLY A 142 12.95 -8.32 16.40
C GLY A 142 11.96 -7.29 15.85
N CYS A 143 11.22 -7.59 14.77
CA CYS A 143 10.20 -6.69 14.23
C CYS A 143 8.84 -6.92 14.90
N SER A 144 8.16 -5.85 15.33
CA SER A 144 6.81 -5.93 15.91
C SER A 144 5.75 -5.85 14.82
N GLY A 145 5.70 -6.85 13.94
CA GLY A 145 4.80 -6.85 12.79
C GLY A 145 5.20 -7.84 11.71
N PHE A 146 4.41 -7.87 10.63
CA PHE A 146 4.66 -8.73 9.47
C PHE A 146 4.44 -7.98 8.15
N TYR A 147 5.14 -8.42 7.11
CA TYR A 147 4.98 -7.89 5.76
C TYR A 147 4.09 -8.80 4.94
N THR A 148 3.38 -8.24 3.97
CA THR A 148 2.68 -9.02 2.95
C THR A 148 2.75 -8.35 1.58
N TYR A 149 2.82 -9.16 0.54
CA TYR A 149 2.80 -8.74 -0.85
C TYR A 149 2.19 -9.82 -1.74
N GLY A 150 1.78 -9.43 -2.94
CA GLY A 150 1.19 -10.32 -3.93
C GLY A 150 1.89 -10.19 -5.27
N ILE A 151 2.16 -11.31 -5.93
CA ILE A 151 2.62 -11.34 -7.32
C ILE A 151 1.47 -11.84 -8.17
N TYR A 152 0.99 -10.99 -9.08
CA TYR A 152 -0.09 -11.33 -10.01
C TYR A 152 0.49 -11.51 -11.40
N GLU A 153 0.08 -12.58 -12.08
CA GLU A 153 0.51 -12.88 -13.44
C GLU A 153 -0.67 -13.34 -14.29
N HIS A 154 -0.93 -12.61 -15.39
CA HIS A 154 -1.81 -13.00 -16.47
C HIS A 154 -0.94 -13.56 -17.62
N GLN A 155 -1.26 -14.78 -18.06
CA GLN A 155 -0.48 -15.49 -19.08
C GLN A 155 -1.00 -15.24 -20.50
N GLU A 156 -0.12 -15.43 -21.49
CA GLU A 156 -0.53 -15.44 -22.89
C GLU A 156 -1.55 -16.56 -23.16
N GLY A 157 -2.54 -16.28 -24.00
CA GLY A 157 -3.65 -17.19 -24.31
C GLY A 157 -4.77 -17.26 -23.27
N TRP A 158 -4.72 -16.48 -22.18
CA TRP A 158 -5.80 -16.44 -21.19
C TRP A 158 -6.86 -15.37 -21.48
N PRO A 159 -8.12 -15.57 -21.02
CA PRO A 159 -9.20 -14.63 -21.26
C PRO A 159 -8.93 -13.25 -20.67
N GLY A 160 -9.26 -12.21 -21.44
CA GLY A 160 -9.16 -10.83 -20.97
C GLY A 160 -10.16 -10.52 -19.85
N PHE A 161 -9.78 -9.59 -18.97
CA PHE A 161 -10.59 -9.16 -17.83
C PHE A 161 -10.30 -7.71 -17.45
N SER A 162 -11.20 -7.11 -16.66
CA SER A 162 -10.99 -5.83 -15.98
C SER A 162 -10.75 -6.07 -14.49
N LEU A 163 -9.78 -5.38 -13.90
CA LEU A 163 -9.53 -5.40 -12.45
C LEU A 163 -9.95 -4.06 -11.86
N GLY A 164 -11.10 -4.02 -11.19
CA GLY A 164 -11.62 -2.78 -10.60
C GLY A 164 -10.95 -2.42 -9.28
N GLU A 165 -10.57 -3.41 -8.47
CA GLU A 165 -9.91 -3.22 -7.18
C GLU A 165 -8.96 -4.38 -6.86
N THR A 166 -7.88 -4.10 -6.13
CA THR A 166 -7.17 -5.12 -5.35
C THR A 166 -6.52 -4.50 -4.12
N ARG A 167 -6.62 -5.21 -2.99
CA ARG A 167 -6.23 -4.70 -1.67
C ARG A 167 -5.97 -5.83 -0.66
N VAL A 168 -5.44 -5.43 0.49
CA VAL A 168 -5.54 -6.21 1.74
C VAL A 168 -6.50 -5.51 2.69
N ALA A 169 -7.35 -6.28 3.35
CA ALA A 169 -8.26 -5.79 4.38
C ALA A 169 -7.99 -6.51 5.72
N PHE A 170 -8.05 -5.79 6.83
CA PHE A 170 -8.01 -6.33 8.19
C PHE A 170 -9.21 -5.85 8.97
N LYS A 171 -10.00 -6.80 9.50
CA LYS A 171 -11.11 -6.53 10.41
C LYS A 171 -10.68 -6.90 11.82
N LEU A 172 -10.44 -5.88 12.64
CA LEU A 172 -10.01 -6.00 14.01
C LEU A 172 -11.21 -6.22 14.94
N ARG A 173 -10.92 -6.59 16.18
CA ARG A 173 -11.94 -6.78 17.22
C ARG A 173 -12.72 -5.51 17.52
N LYS A 174 -14.03 -5.59 17.28
CA LYS A 174 -15.00 -4.53 17.60
C LYS A 174 -15.08 -4.19 19.09
N ASP A 175 -14.74 -5.12 19.98
CA ASP A 175 -14.77 -4.90 21.44
C ASP A 175 -13.48 -4.25 21.97
N LYS A 176 -12.48 -4.03 21.11
CA LYS A 176 -11.16 -3.52 21.49
C LYS A 176 -10.82 -2.21 20.78
N PHE A 177 -10.89 -2.23 19.45
CA PHE A 177 -10.42 -1.13 18.61
C PHE A 177 -11.58 -0.19 18.29
N HIS A 178 -11.51 1.03 18.82
CA HIS A 178 -12.58 2.02 18.66
C HIS A 178 -12.11 3.35 18.10
N TYR A 179 -10.79 3.59 18.11
CA TYR A 179 -10.21 4.87 17.73
C TYR A 179 -9.36 4.71 16.48
N MET A 180 -9.70 5.44 15.42
CA MET A 180 -8.98 5.41 14.16
C MET A 180 -8.09 6.64 14.05
N ALA A 181 -6.90 6.45 13.50
CA ALA A 181 -5.99 7.53 13.14
C ALA A 181 -5.48 7.34 11.70
N LEU A 182 -5.62 8.38 10.88
CA LEU A 182 -5.15 8.40 9.49
C LEU A 182 -4.23 9.60 9.18
N ALA A 183 -4.34 10.69 9.94
CA ALA A 183 -3.47 11.86 9.88
C ALA A 183 -3.47 12.58 11.24
N ASP A 184 -2.54 13.50 11.47
CA ASP A 184 -2.44 14.27 12.72
C ASP A 184 -3.74 15.05 13.05
N ASP A 185 -4.45 15.51 12.03
CA ASP A 185 -5.71 16.25 12.13
C ASP A 185 -6.96 15.39 11.86
N ARG A 186 -6.80 14.09 11.61
CA ARG A 186 -7.89 13.16 11.26
C ARG A 186 -7.79 11.90 12.10
N GLN A 187 -8.22 12.02 13.34
CA GLN A 187 -8.30 10.93 14.30
C GLN A 187 -9.59 11.04 15.09
N ARG A 188 -10.25 9.91 15.37
CA ARG A 188 -11.54 9.93 16.07
C ARG A 188 -11.94 8.58 16.62
N ILE A 189 -12.87 8.61 17.58
CA ILE A 189 -13.71 7.46 17.87
C ILE A 189 -14.64 7.22 16.66
N MET A 190 -14.71 5.97 16.23
CA MET A 190 -15.47 5.55 15.07
C MET A 190 -16.79 4.88 15.50
N PRO A 191 -17.86 5.02 14.69
CA PRO A 191 -19.08 4.25 14.92
C PRO A 191 -18.85 2.74 14.70
N MET A 192 -19.73 1.94 15.30
CA MET A 192 -19.76 0.50 15.10
C MET A 192 -20.62 0.14 13.87
N PRO A 193 -20.40 -1.01 13.22
CA PRO A 193 -21.25 -1.45 12.09
C PRO A 193 -22.74 -1.50 12.47
N GLU A 194 -23.04 -1.85 13.71
CA GLU A 194 -24.40 -1.89 14.27
C GLU A 194 -25.05 -0.49 14.35
N ASP A 195 -24.26 0.59 14.41
CA ASP A 195 -24.78 1.95 14.44
C ASP A 195 -25.30 2.39 13.08
N ARG A 196 -24.93 1.68 12.00
CA ARG A 196 -25.39 1.96 10.64
C ARG A 196 -26.71 1.29 10.26
N VAL A 197 -27.24 0.39 11.09
CA VAL A 197 -28.48 -0.35 10.77
C VAL A 197 -29.69 0.20 11.54
N PRO A 198 -30.91 0.24 10.95
CA PRO A 198 -32.10 0.64 11.69
C PRO A 198 -32.34 -0.24 12.93
N PRO A 199 -32.79 0.34 14.08
CA PRO A 199 -33.21 1.73 14.27
C PRO A 199 -32.07 2.71 14.60
N ARG A 200 -30.82 2.23 14.75
CA ARG A 200 -29.68 3.08 15.16
C ARG A 200 -29.18 3.97 14.04
N GLY A 201 -29.23 3.47 12.81
CA GLY A 201 -28.81 4.17 11.61
C GLY A 201 -29.94 4.39 10.63
N GLN A 202 -29.87 5.49 9.89
CA GLN A 202 -30.74 5.77 8.75
C GLN A 202 -29.88 6.01 7.51
N GLN A 203 -29.96 5.09 6.54
CA GLN A 203 -29.36 5.30 5.23
C GLN A 203 -29.96 6.56 4.59
N LEU A 204 -29.09 7.40 4.03
CA LEU A 204 -29.48 8.62 3.33
C LEU A 204 -29.60 8.33 1.82
N ALA A 205 -29.31 9.33 0.97
CA ALA A 205 -29.45 9.23 -0.48
C ALA A 205 -28.56 8.14 -1.10
N TYR A 206 -27.39 7.87 -0.51
CA TYR A 206 -26.42 6.88 -0.97
C TYR A 206 -26.20 5.81 0.11
N PRO A 207 -25.95 4.54 -0.26
CA PRO A 207 -25.75 3.46 0.71
C PRO A 207 -24.51 3.66 1.60
N GLU A 208 -23.52 4.42 1.10
CA GLU A 208 -22.34 4.80 1.87
C GLU A 208 -22.65 5.78 3.01
N ALA A 209 -23.60 6.70 2.82
CA ALA A 209 -23.90 7.77 3.78
C ALA A 209 -25.04 7.36 4.73
N VAL A 210 -24.72 7.21 6.02
CA VAL A 210 -25.69 6.80 7.04
C VAL A 210 -25.69 7.79 8.21
N LEU A 211 -26.87 8.35 8.50
CA LEU A 211 -27.11 9.16 9.69
C LEU A 211 -27.15 8.28 10.93
N LEU A 212 -26.37 8.63 11.95
CA LEU A 212 -26.35 7.97 13.25
C LEU A 212 -27.47 8.53 14.15
N VAL A 213 -28.60 7.83 14.22
CA VAL A 213 -29.82 8.26 14.94
C VAL A 213 -29.77 7.91 16.43
N ASP A 214 -29.32 6.71 16.75
CA ASP A 214 -29.18 6.20 18.13
C ASP A 214 -27.94 5.30 18.25
N PRO A 215 -26.73 5.84 18.04
CA PRO A 215 -25.49 5.07 18.08
C PRO A 215 -25.18 4.55 19.50
N ILE A 216 -24.39 3.48 19.58
CA ILE A 216 -23.88 2.90 20.83
C ILE A 216 -23.10 3.94 21.63
N ASN A 217 -22.25 4.73 20.96
CA ASN A 217 -21.63 5.90 21.55
C ASN A 217 -22.53 7.13 21.31
N PRO A 218 -23.20 7.67 22.34
CA PRO A 218 -24.17 8.76 22.18
C PRO A 218 -23.55 10.07 21.67
N ASP A 219 -22.23 10.27 21.82
CA ASP A 219 -21.53 11.46 21.33
C ASP A 219 -21.52 11.54 19.80
N LEU A 220 -21.70 10.41 19.12
CA LEU A 220 -21.75 10.33 17.65
C LEU A 220 -23.15 10.63 17.08
N ARG A 221 -24.14 10.91 17.94
CA ARG A 221 -25.53 11.11 17.53
C ARG A 221 -25.66 12.33 16.61
N GLY A 222 -26.34 12.14 15.48
CA GLY A 222 -26.58 13.19 14.49
C GLY A 222 -25.47 13.34 13.46
N GLU A 223 -24.35 12.62 13.61
CA GLU A 223 -23.32 12.56 12.58
C GLU A 223 -23.74 11.70 11.39
N VAL A 224 -23.10 11.93 10.23
CA VAL A 224 -23.22 11.07 9.05
C VAL A 224 -21.89 10.34 8.88
N ASP A 225 -21.93 9.02 8.97
CA ASP A 225 -20.80 8.15 8.66
C ASP A 225 -20.81 7.80 7.16
N ASP A 226 -19.70 8.11 6.49
CA ASP A 226 -19.46 7.79 5.08
C ASP A 226 -18.02 7.31 4.90
N LYS A 227 -17.84 6.17 4.25
CA LYS A 227 -16.52 5.58 4.01
C LYS A 227 -15.54 6.53 3.32
N TYR A 228 -16.02 7.43 2.45
CA TYR A 228 -15.18 8.36 1.71
C TYR A 228 -14.63 9.49 2.58
N GLN A 229 -15.16 9.71 3.79
CA GLN A 229 -14.59 10.61 4.79
C GLN A 229 -13.22 10.12 5.31
N TYR A 230 -12.87 8.86 5.04
CA TYR A 230 -11.62 8.23 5.48
C TYR A 230 -10.68 7.93 4.31
N SER A 231 -10.90 8.55 3.15
CA SER A 231 -9.94 8.49 2.04
C SER A 231 -8.74 9.41 2.28
N CYS A 232 -7.62 9.07 1.66
CA CYS A 232 -6.39 9.86 1.68
C CYS A 232 -5.74 9.85 0.29
N GLU A 233 -5.09 10.94 -0.09
CA GLU A 233 -4.23 10.95 -1.29
C GLU A 233 -3.03 10.03 -1.05
N ASP A 234 -2.61 9.30 -2.08
CA ASP A 234 -1.58 8.27 -1.97
C ASP A 234 -0.26 8.83 -1.41
N GLN A 235 0.13 10.06 -1.80
CA GLN A 235 1.32 10.73 -1.27
C GLN A 235 1.34 10.91 0.26
N TYR A 236 0.17 11.00 0.88
CA TYR A 236 0.01 11.14 2.33
C TYR A 236 -0.37 9.81 3.00
N ASN A 237 -0.87 8.84 2.23
CA ASN A 237 -1.34 7.53 2.67
C ASN A 237 -0.18 6.54 2.94
N ASN A 238 0.67 6.92 3.89
CA ASN A 238 1.88 6.18 4.28
C ASN A 238 1.71 5.35 5.55
N VAL A 239 0.87 5.81 6.48
CA VAL A 239 0.54 5.10 7.71
C VAL A 239 -0.87 5.47 8.20
N HIS A 240 -1.65 4.47 8.59
CA HIS A 240 -2.96 4.62 9.22
C HIS A 240 -3.31 3.37 10.01
N GLY A 241 -4.26 3.47 10.92
CA GLY A 241 -4.64 2.31 11.73
C GLY A 241 -5.62 2.61 12.84
N TRP A 242 -5.60 1.72 13.82
CA TRP A 242 -6.56 1.68 14.91
C TRP A 242 -5.88 1.49 16.26
N ILE A 243 -6.47 2.12 17.27
CA ILE A 243 -6.04 2.06 18.67
C ILE A 243 -7.15 1.39 19.50
N SER A 244 -6.73 0.38 20.26
CA SER A 244 -7.44 -0.12 21.43
C SER A 244 -6.91 0.61 22.65
N PHE A 245 -7.79 1.08 23.54
CA PHE A 245 -7.38 1.70 24.81
C PHE A 245 -7.23 0.68 25.94
N ASP A 246 -7.86 -0.49 25.83
CA ASP A 246 -7.81 -1.54 26.86
C ASP A 246 -7.77 -2.99 26.28
N PRO A 247 -6.58 -3.63 26.24
CA PRO A 247 -5.28 -3.03 26.55
C PRO A 247 -4.89 -1.98 25.48
N PRO A 248 -4.02 -1.01 25.82
CA PRO A 248 -3.45 -0.04 24.90
C PRO A 248 -2.61 -0.73 23.80
N ILE A 249 -3.18 -0.86 22.61
CA ILE A 249 -2.57 -1.54 21.45
C ILE A 249 -2.88 -0.74 20.18
N GLY A 250 -1.86 -0.52 19.35
CA GLY A 250 -2.01 0.00 18.00
C GLY A 250 -1.83 -1.11 16.96
N PHE A 251 -2.65 -1.06 15.90
CA PHE A 251 -2.51 -1.90 14.71
C PHE A 251 -2.50 -0.99 13.48
N TRP A 252 -1.38 -0.99 12.76
CA TRP A 252 -1.09 0.00 11.72
C TRP A 252 -0.77 -0.64 10.38
N GLN A 253 -1.24 -0.04 9.29
CA GLN A 253 -0.82 -0.34 7.93
C GLN A 253 0.23 0.68 7.53
N ILE A 254 1.42 0.24 7.13
CA ILE A 254 2.49 1.10 6.62
C ILE A 254 2.77 0.76 5.15
N THR A 255 2.73 1.79 4.30
CA THR A 255 3.09 1.72 2.88
C THR A 255 4.36 2.52 2.66
N PRO A 256 5.52 1.86 2.44
CA PRO A 256 6.81 2.56 2.28
C PRO A 256 7.01 3.19 0.90
N SER A 257 6.28 2.72 -0.12
CA SER A 257 6.41 3.17 -1.51
C SER A 257 5.08 3.05 -2.25
N ASP A 258 4.80 4.03 -3.12
CA ASP A 258 3.63 4.05 -4.00
C ASP A 258 3.87 3.36 -5.34
N GLU A 259 5.03 2.72 -5.54
CA GLU A 259 5.45 2.26 -6.87
C GLU A 259 4.45 1.32 -7.56
N PHE A 260 3.73 0.54 -6.77
CA PHE A 260 2.74 -0.43 -7.23
C PHE A 260 1.31 0.13 -7.28
N ARG A 261 1.06 1.34 -6.73
CA ARG A 261 -0.24 2.03 -6.78
C ARG A 261 -0.51 2.61 -8.17
N THR A 262 -1.71 3.13 -8.40
CA THR A 262 -2.16 3.66 -9.70
C THR A 262 -2.57 5.13 -9.62
N GLY A 263 -2.53 5.86 -10.74
CA GLY A 263 -3.11 7.22 -10.83
C GLY A 263 -2.31 8.38 -10.23
N GLY A 264 -1.01 8.21 -9.95
CA GLY A 264 -0.15 9.27 -9.44
C GLY A 264 -0.32 9.61 -7.95
N PRO A 265 0.48 10.57 -7.43
CA PRO A 265 0.52 10.91 -6.01
C PRO A 265 -0.77 11.54 -5.49
N LEU A 266 -1.58 12.13 -6.38
CA LEU A 266 -2.86 12.78 -6.04
C LEU A 266 -4.04 11.81 -6.03
N LYS A 267 -3.84 10.53 -6.42
CA LYS A 267 -4.90 9.54 -6.39
C LYS A 267 -5.39 9.35 -4.97
N GLN A 268 -6.70 9.46 -4.76
CA GLN A 268 -7.32 9.17 -3.48
C GLN A 268 -7.69 7.70 -3.37
N ASN A 269 -7.38 7.09 -2.23
CA ASN A 269 -7.77 5.74 -1.90
C ASN A 269 -8.32 5.66 -0.47
N LEU A 270 -9.15 4.63 -0.24
CA LEU A 270 -9.72 4.34 1.07
C LEU A 270 -8.62 3.85 2.02
N THR A 271 -8.70 4.25 3.29
CA THR A 271 -7.75 3.81 4.34
C THR A 271 -8.44 2.95 5.39
N SER A 272 -9.53 3.43 5.97
CA SER A 272 -10.30 2.77 7.03
C SER A 272 -11.80 2.82 6.76
N HIS A 273 -12.55 1.94 7.44
CA HIS A 273 -14.01 1.87 7.37
C HIS A 273 -14.65 1.76 8.76
N VAL A 274 -15.97 1.96 8.81
CA VAL A 274 -16.82 1.67 9.98
C VAL A 274 -16.66 0.24 10.48
N GLY A 275 -16.58 0.11 11.81
CA GLY A 275 -16.12 -1.11 12.49
C GLY A 275 -14.66 -1.39 12.16
N PRO A 276 -13.78 -1.58 13.15
CA PRO A 276 -12.34 -1.38 13.05
C PRO A 276 -11.69 -2.14 11.88
N THR A 277 -11.76 -1.52 10.70
CA THR A 277 -11.46 -2.13 9.41
C THR A 277 -10.44 -1.22 8.76
N MET A 278 -9.34 -1.83 8.36
CA MET A 278 -8.19 -1.16 7.79
C MET A 278 -7.89 -1.77 6.42
N LEU A 279 -7.63 -0.92 5.44
CA LEU A 279 -7.35 -1.29 4.06
C LEU A 279 -5.95 -0.84 3.64
N ALA A 280 -5.25 -1.73 2.94
CA ALA A 280 -4.10 -1.38 2.10
C ALA A 280 -4.54 -1.45 0.63
N MET A 281 -4.94 -0.31 0.05
CA MET A 281 -5.36 -0.24 -1.34
C MET A 281 -4.13 -0.22 -2.27
N PHE A 282 -4.10 -1.13 -3.24
CA PHE A 282 -3.09 -1.14 -4.31
C PHE A 282 -3.65 -0.59 -5.62
N LEU A 283 -4.90 -0.90 -5.91
CA LEU A 283 -5.58 -0.45 -7.12
C LEU A 283 -7.05 -0.21 -6.82
N SER A 284 -7.61 0.85 -7.38
CA SER A 284 -9.04 1.09 -7.34
C SER A 284 -9.51 2.10 -8.39
N GLY A 285 -10.66 1.82 -9.00
CA GLY A 285 -11.43 2.79 -9.78
C GLY A 285 -12.10 3.92 -8.97
N HIS A 286 -12.00 3.94 -7.63
CA HIS A 286 -12.54 5.06 -6.84
C HIS A 286 -11.97 6.41 -7.30
N TYR A 287 -12.82 7.43 -7.41
CA TYR A 287 -12.50 8.81 -7.85
C TYR A 287 -12.10 9.01 -9.32
N ALA A 288 -11.91 7.93 -10.10
CA ALA A 288 -11.55 8.02 -11.52
C ALA A 288 -12.44 7.14 -12.43
N GLY A 289 -13.24 6.24 -11.86
CA GLY A 289 -14.07 5.30 -12.60
C GLY A 289 -13.25 4.27 -13.37
N ASP A 290 -13.78 3.85 -14.51
CA ASP A 290 -13.26 2.76 -15.34
C ASP A 290 -11.91 3.08 -16.04
N ASP A 291 -11.47 4.34 -15.98
CA ASP A 291 -10.17 4.79 -16.49
C ASP A 291 -8.99 4.32 -15.64
N LEU A 292 -9.22 4.01 -14.35
CA LEU A 292 -8.20 3.43 -13.44
C LEU A 292 -8.46 1.96 -13.09
N SER A 293 -9.29 1.28 -13.88
CA SER A 293 -9.45 -0.16 -13.85
C SER A 293 -8.63 -0.77 -15.01
N PRO A 294 -7.49 -1.44 -14.76
CA PRO A 294 -6.70 -2.02 -15.83
C PRO A 294 -7.49 -3.14 -16.50
N LYS A 295 -7.48 -3.08 -17.83
CA LYS A 295 -8.13 -4.02 -18.73
C LYS A 295 -7.07 -4.81 -19.47
N PHE A 296 -7.06 -6.11 -19.29
CA PHE A 296 -6.14 -7.01 -19.97
C PHE A 296 -6.84 -7.60 -21.17
N THR A 297 -6.26 -7.45 -22.35
CA THR A 297 -6.84 -8.07 -23.56
C THR A 297 -6.55 -9.56 -23.59
N ASN A 298 -7.32 -10.31 -24.41
CA ASN A 298 -7.11 -11.74 -24.57
C ASN A 298 -5.67 -12.05 -24.98
N GLY A 299 -4.97 -12.81 -24.13
CA GLY A 299 -3.58 -13.19 -24.31
C GLY A 299 -2.53 -12.09 -24.09
N GLU A 300 -2.89 -10.95 -23.49
CA GLU A 300 -1.91 -9.93 -23.06
C GLU A 300 -1.10 -10.44 -21.88
N TYR A 301 0.21 -10.67 -22.03
CA TYR A 301 1.05 -10.99 -20.87
C TYR A 301 1.14 -9.80 -19.92
N TRP A 302 0.94 -10.05 -18.62
CA TRP A 302 1.14 -9.03 -17.58
C TRP A 302 1.59 -9.66 -16.29
N LYS A 303 2.56 -9.04 -15.61
CA LYS A 303 3.01 -9.46 -14.29
C LYS A 303 3.37 -8.26 -13.44
N LYS A 304 2.91 -8.24 -12.18
CA LYS A 304 3.18 -7.13 -11.25
C LYS A 304 3.26 -7.61 -9.80
N VAL A 305 4.13 -6.96 -9.03
CA VAL A 305 4.21 -7.10 -7.58
C VAL A 305 3.46 -5.95 -6.91
N HIS A 306 2.59 -6.29 -5.95
CA HIS A 306 1.87 -5.35 -5.10
C HIS A 306 2.40 -5.45 -3.66
N GLY A 307 2.94 -4.35 -3.13
CA GLY A 307 3.65 -4.34 -1.84
C GLY A 307 5.16 -4.61 -2.01
N PRO A 308 5.88 -4.99 -0.93
CA PRO A 308 5.35 -5.28 0.40
C PRO A 308 4.82 -4.08 1.19
N VAL A 309 3.68 -4.28 1.85
CA VAL A 309 3.17 -3.40 2.91
C VAL A 309 3.44 -4.05 4.27
N PHE A 310 3.57 -3.24 5.31
CA PHE A 310 3.91 -3.69 6.66
C PHE A 310 2.74 -3.48 7.63
N MET A 311 2.39 -4.53 8.38
CA MET A 311 1.42 -4.47 9.46
C MET A 311 2.17 -4.36 10.78
N TYR A 312 2.21 -3.14 11.31
CA TYR A 312 2.96 -2.79 12.52
C TYR A 312 2.08 -2.85 13.77
N LEU A 313 2.65 -3.34 14.87
CA LEU A 313 2.02 -3.50 16.17
C LEU A 313 2.84 -2.77 17.22
N ASN A 314 2.20 -1.93 18.02
CA ASN A 314 2.82 -1.32 19.20
C ASN A 314 1.85 -1.31 20.38
N SER A 315 2.38 -1.06 21.58
CA SER A 315 1.62 -1.00 22.82
C SER A 315 2.31 -0.10 23.84
N SER A 316 1.55 0.38 24.82
CA SER A 316 2.08 1.13 25.96
C SER A 316 1.65 0.46 27.27
N TRP A 317 2.47 0.52 28.31
CA TRP A 317 2.18 -0.15 29.60
C TRP A 317 2.50 0.72 30.81
N ASP A 318 2.95 1.94 30.56
CA ASP A 318 3.42 2.91 31.54
C ASP A 318 2.35 3.91 31.97
N GLY A 319 1.10 3.71 31.54
CA GLY A 319 -0.01 4.62 31.78
C GLY A 319 0.02 5.89 30.92
N SER A 320 0.88 5.94 29.89
CA SER A 320 0.83 6.98 28.87
C SER A 320 -0.49 6.99 28.11
N ASP A 321 -0.84 8.15 27.56
CA ASP A 321 -2.02 8.29 26.68
C ASP A 321 -1.86 7.36 25.46
N PRO A 322 -2.77 6.39 25.24
CA PRO A 322 -2.68 5.47 24.11
C PRO A 322 -2.72 6.16 22.74
N THR A 323 -3.15 7.42 22.65
CA THR A 323 -3.03 8.20 21.40
C THR A 323 -1.56 8.39 20.96
N LEU A 324 -0.59 8.33 21.87
CA LEU A 324 0.84 8.40 21.55
C LEU A 324 1.35 7.20 20.73
N LEU A 325 0.58 6.11 20.64
CA LEU A 325 0.89 4.99 19.75
C LEU A 325 0.93 5.41 18.27
N TRP A 326 0.23 6.49 17.92
CA TRP A 326 0.30 7.10 16.58
C TRP A 326 1.68 7.69 16.28
N GLU A 327 2.29 8.38 17.24
CA GLU A 327 3.61 9.00 17.05
C GLU A 327 4.70 7.94 16.81
N ASP A 328 4.65 6.84 17.56
CA ASP A 328 5.54 5.70 17.34
C ASP A 328 5.29 5.02 15.98
N ALA A 329 4.04 4.90 15.53
CA ALA A 329 3.73 4.39 14.19
C ALA A 329 4.29 5.28 13.06
N LYS A 330 4.30 6.60 13.23
CA LYS A 330 4.96 7.53 12.29
C LYS A 330 6.47 7.33 12.27
N VAL A 331 7.10 7.10 13.42
CA VAL A 331 8.54 6.78 13.49
C VAL A 331 8.82 5.48 12.74
N GLN A 332 8.03 4.43 12.98
CA GLN A 332 8.18 3.17 12.25
C GLN A 332 7.99 3.36 10.75
N MET A 333 7.00 4.16 10.31
CA MET A 333 6.78 4.46 8.90
C MET A 333 8.00 5.09 8.22
N MET A 334 8.70 5.99 8.91
CA MET A 334 9.93 6.58 8.39
C MET A 334 11.05 5.52 8.26
N ILE A 335 11.18 4.61 9.22
CA ILE A 335 12.13 3.49 9.14
C ILE A 335 11.83 2.60 7.93
N GLU A 336 10.56 2.26 7.69
CA GLU A 336 10.16 1.45 6.53
C GLU A 336 10.44 2.17 5.20
N LYS A 337 10.21 3.50 5.13
CA LYS A 337 10.56 4.31 3.95
C LYS A 337 12.06 4.31 3.66
N GLU A 338 12.89 4.43 4.70
CA GLU A 338 14.35 4.40 4.56
C GLU A 338 14.89 3.00 4.22
N SER A 339 14.20 1.96 4.69
CA SER A 339 14.55 0.56 4.44
C SER A 339 14.10 0.05 3.07
N TRP A 340 13.26 0.81 2.35
CA TRP A 340 12.79 0.44 1.02
C TRP A 340 13.86 0.64 -0.05
N PRO A 341 14.01 -0.29 -1.02
CA PRO A 341 13.38 -1.61 -1.13
C PRO A 341 13.97 -2.66 -0.19
N TYR A 342 13.11 -3.58 0.27
CA TYR A 342 13.51 -4.61 1.23
C TYR A 342 14.43 -5.68 0.62
N CYS A 343 15.66 -5.81 1.15
CA CYS A 343 16.61 -6.83 0.70
C CYS A 343 16.23 -8.27 1.10
N PHE A 344 15.36 -8.40 2.11
CA PHE A 344 14.93 -9.68 2.67
C PHE A 344 13.79 -10.35 1.88
N ALA A 345 13.09 -9.64 0.99
CA ALA A 345 12.06 -10.25 0.15
C ALA A 345 12.72 -11.14 -0.92
N LEU A 346 12.30 -12.41 -1.00
CA LEU A 346 13.01 -13.42 -1.80
C LEU A 346 12.40 -13.68 -3.18
N SER A 347 11.30 -13.03 -3.55
CA SER A 347 10.76 -13.19 -4.90
C SER A 347 11.70 -12.60 -5.94
N GLU A 348 11.98 -13.35 -7.01
CA GLU A 348 12.76 -12.84 -8.16
C GLU A 348 12.00 -11.73 -8.92
N ASP A 349 10.67 -11.69 -8.78
CA ASP A 349 9.83 -10.63 -9.34
C ASP A 349 9.91 -9.31 -8.57
N PHE A 350 10.44 -9.35 -7.34
CA PHE A 350 10.69 -8.16 -6.54
C PHE A 350 12.14 -7.71 -6.76
N GLN A 351 12.33 -6.62 -7.50
CA GLN A 351 13.66 -6.07 -7.71
C GLN A 351 14.23 -5.49 -6.42
N LYS A 352 15.44 -5.90 -6.07
CA LYS A 352 16.21 -5.36 -4.94
C LYS A 352 16.86 -4.03 -5.32
N THR A 353 17.41 -3.33 -4.33
CA THR A 353 18.05 -2.01 -4.49
C THR A 353 19.10 -1.99 -5.61
N GLU A 354 19.98 -2.99 -5.64
CA GLU A 354 21.04 -3.14 -6.64
C GLU A 354 20.52 -3.45 -8.06
N GLN A 355 19.28 -3.93 -8.16
CA GLN A 355 18.63 -4.24 -9.42
C GLN A 355 17.84 -3.06 -9.99
N ARG A 356 17.74 -1.96 -9.25
CA ARG A 356 16.96 -0.78 -9.59
C ARG A 356 17.85 0.36 -10.07
N GLY A 357 17.26 1.29 -10.80
CA GLY A 357 17.93 2.49 -11.28
C GLY A 357 17.58 3.74 -10.48
N CYS A 358 18.26 4.83 -10.80
CA CYS A 358 18.05 6.16 -10.25
C CYS A 358 18.13 7.21 -11.36
N ILE A 359 17.33 8.26 -11.25
CA ILE A 359 17.44 9.44 -12.11
C ILE A 359 17.52 10.72 -11.29
N SER A 360 18.28 11.68 -11.77
CA SER A 360 18.26 13.05 -11.25
C SER A 360 18.33 14.06 -12.39
N GLY A 361 17.93 15.28 -12.10
CA GLY A 361 18.02 16.41 -13.02
C GLY A 361 17.57 17.68 -12.34
N ARG A 362 17.28 18.69 -13.16
CA ARG A 362 16.67 19.94 -12.70
C ARG A 362 15.62 20.40 -13.70
N LEU A 363 14.44 20.72 -13.18
CA LEU A 363 13.32 21.25 -13.94
C LEU A 363 13.26 22.77 -13.76
N LEU A 364 13.14 23.46 -14.89
CA LEU A 364 12.94 24.90 -14.97
C LEU A 364 11.64 25.21 -15.70
N VAL A 365 11.00 26.32 -15.35
CA VAL A 365 9.81 26.81 -16.05
C VAL A 365 10.18 27.99 -16.93
N ARG A 366 9.73 27.93 -18.19
CA ARG A 366 9.90 28.99 -19.17
C ARG A 366 8.54 29.60 -19.49
N ASP A 367 8.23 30.71 -18.81
CA ASP A 367 7.05 31.52 -19.06
C ASP A 367 7.47 32.95 -19.41
N ARG A 368 7.53 33.24 -20.72
CA ARG A 368 7.94 34.55 -21.26
C ARG A 368 6.90 35.64 -21.05
N TYR A 369 5.72 35.33 -20.54
CA TYR A 369 4.73 36.34 -20.15
C TYR A 369 4.97 36.85 -18.73
N LEU A 370 5.61 36.06 -17.88
CA LEU A 370 5.96 36.43 -16.51
C LEU A 370 7.36 37.04 -16.45
N GLU A 371 8.37 36.32 -16.95
CA GLU A 371 9.77 36.74 -16.90
C GLU A 371 10.55 36.29 -18.14
N ASP A 372 11.51 37.13 -18.57
CA ASP A 372 12.46 36.75 -19.62
C ASP A 372 13.46 35.67 -19.16
N ALA A 373 13.65 35.52 -17.84
CA ALA A 373 14.48 34.50 -17.24
C ALA A 373 13.75 33.15 -17.13
N ASP A 374 14.51 32.06 -17.04
CA ASP A 374 13.95 30.76 -16.72
C ASP A 374 13.79 30.66 -15.19
N LEU A 375 12.61 30.22 -14.72
CA LEU A 375 12.23 30.14 -13.31
C LEU A 375 12.54 28.75 -12.74
N TYR A 376 12.84 28.68 -11.44
CA TYR A 376 12.95 27.38 -10.77
C TYR A 376 11.58 26.72 -10.63
N ALA A 377 11.50 25.43 -10.94
CA ALA A 377 10.29 24.63 -10.74
C ALA A 377 10.19 24.16 -9.27
N THR A 378 10.21 25.11 -8.34
CA THR A 378 10.16 24.86 -6.90
C THR A 378 8.96 24.00 -6.56
N ALA A 379 9.20 22.91 -5.81
CA ALA A 379 8.15 22.01 -5.40
C ALA A 379 7.30 21.52 -6.60
N ALA A 380 7.92 21.26 -7.75
CA ALA A 380 7.28 20.54 -8.84
C ALA A 380 7.07 19.07 -8.44
N TYR A 381 5.99 18.46 -8.89
CA TYR A 381 5.92 17.00 -8.90
C TYR A 381 6.64 16.51 -10.15
N VAL A 382 7.61 15.62 -9.97
CA VAL A 382 8.36 15.01 -11.07
C VAL A 382 8.27 13.50 -10.92
N GLY A 383 7.88 12.80 -11.97
CA GLY A 383 7.70 11.36 -11.91
C GLY A 383 7.95 10.62 -13.20
N LEU A 384 8.08 9.30 -13.06
CA LEU A 384 8.20 8.35 -14.15
C LEU A 384 6.97 7.45 -14.16
N ALA A 385 6.37 7.28 -15.33
CA ALA A 385 5.29 6.36 -15.60
C ALA A 385 5.46 5.79 -17.03
N LEU A 386 4.58 4.87 -17.45
CA LEU A 386 4.64 4.32 -18.80
C LEU A 386 4.67 5.44 -19.85
N PRO A 387 5.40 5.22 -20.96
CA PRO A 387 5.38 6.14 -22.08
C PRO A 387 3.97 6.37 -22.61
N GLY A 388 3.63 7.63 -22.88
CA GLY A 388 2.29 8.03 -23.32
C GLY A 388 2.19 9.52 -23.57
N ASP A 389 0.97 10.02 -23.78
CA ASP A 389 0.72 11.45 -23.99
C ASP A 389 0.95 12.27 -22.70
N ALA A 390 1.09 13.60 -22.82
CA ALA A 390 1.12 14.47 -21.65
C ALA A 390 -0.13 14.26 -20.79
N GLY A 391 0.06 14.10 -19.47
CA GLY A 391 -1.02 13.79 -18.53
C GLY A 391 -1.52 12.34 -18.52
N SER A 392 -1.00 11.45 -19.39
CA SER A 392 -1.46 10.04 -19.43
C SER A 392 -1.21 9.28 -18.12
N TRP A 393 -0.19 9.68 -17.36
CA TRP A 393 0.15 9.12 -16.05
C TRP A 393 -1.02 9.13 -15.06
N GLN A 394 -1.96 10.08 -15.17
CA GLN A 394 -3.14 10.18 -14.30
C GLN A 394 -4.11 9.01 -14.47
N ARG A 395 -4.07 8.34 -15.63
CA ARG A 395 -4.90 7.18 -15.99
C ARG A 395 -4.08 5.89 -16.12
N GLU A 396 -2.79 5.94 -15.83
CA GLU A 396 -1.93 4.76 -15.88
C GLU A 396 -2.21 3.85 -14.68
N CYS A 397 -2.49 2.57 -14.95
CA CYS A 397 -2.93 1.61 -13.94
C CYS A 397 -2.36 0.19 -14.10
N LYS A 398 -1.56 -0.08 -15.13
CA LYS A 398 -0.96 -1.41 -15.38
C LYS A 398 0.47 -1.52 -14.88
N ALA A 399 1.29 -0.49 -15.01
CA ALA A 399 2.71 -0.55 -14.66
C ALA A 399 3.05 0.10 -13.31
N TYR A 400 4.34 0.20 -13.03
CA TYR A 400 4.88 0.94 -11.90
C TYR A 400 4.96 2.44 -12.19
N GLN A 401 4.93 3.24 -11.13
CA GLN A 401 5.11 4.69 -11.18
C GLN A 401 6.04 5.18 -10.07
N PHE A 402 6.73 6.29 -10.29
CA PHE A 402 7.69 6.81 -9.31
C PHE A 402 7.59 8.33 -9.27
N TRP A 403 7.56 8.93 -8.09
CA TRP A 403 7.33 10.36 -7.93
C TRP A 403 8.24 10.96 -6.86
N CYS A 404 8.61 12.22 -7.05
CA CYS A 404 9.29 13.04 -6.05
C CYS A 404 8.83 14.50 -6.15
N ARG A 405 9.16 15.28 -5.13
CA ARG A 405 9.03 16.73 -5.13
C ARG A 405 10.38 17.33 -5.50
N ALA A 406 10.39 18.30 -6.41
CA ALA A 406 11.60 19.05 -6.71
C ALA A 406 11.93 20.02 -5.58
N GLU A 407 13.22 20.22 -5.34
CA GLU A 407 13.77 21.17 -4.37
C GLU A 407 13.53 22.62 -4.82
N ASP A 408 13.90 23.57 -3.96
CA ASP A 408 13.73 25.01 -4.22
C ASP A 408 14.37 25.49 -5.53
N ASP A 409 15.50 24.90 -5.92
CA ASP A 409 16.21 25.20 -7.17
C ASP A 409 15.73 24.37 -8.38
N GLY A 410 14.61 23.65 -8.24
CA GLY A 410 14.06 22.76 -9.25
C GLY A 410 14.80 21.45 -9.43
N SER A 411 15.86 21.18 -8.65
CA SER A 411 16.55 19.89 -8.69
C SER A 411 15.65 18.77 -8.16
N PHE A 412 15.79 17.58 -8.75
CA PHE A 412 15.01 16.41 -8.35
C PHE A 412 15.86 15.14 -8.41
N CYS A 413 15.48 14.14 -7.62
CA CYS A 413 16.05 12.81 -7.66
C CYS A 413 14.98 11.75 -7.37
N ILE A 414 14.81 10.81 -8.29
CA ILE A 414 13.95 9.64 -8.12
C ILE A 414 14.86 8.43 -8.02
N ARG A 415 14.76 7.69 -6.91
CA ARG A 415 15.59 6.52 -6.60
C ARG A 415 14.76 5.24 -6.67
N ASN A 416 15.44 4.10 -6.67
CA ASN A 416 14.84 2.78 -6.53
C ASN A 416 13.80 2.47 -7.63
N ILE A 417 14.06 2.92 -8.86
CA ILE A 417 13.17 2.76 -10.00
C ILE A 417 13.32 1.33 -10.55
N VAL A 418 12.20 0.61 -10.67
CA VAL A 418 12.16 -0.69 -11.34
C VAL A 418 12.66 -0.54 -12.78
N THR A 419 13.43 -1.50 -13.27
CA THR A 419 13.92 -1.44 -14.66
C THR A 419 12.77 -1.41 -15.66
N GLY A 420 12.89 -0.59 -16.70
CA GLY A 420 11.87 -0.44 -17.73
C GLY A 420 12.05 0.83 -18.55
N ASP A 421 11.14 1.01 -19.49
CA ASP A 421 11.04 2.23 -20.30
C ASP A 421 9.97 3.15 -19.74
N TYR A 422 10.30 4.43 -19.57
CA TYR A 422 9.44 5.44 -18.95
C TYR A 422 9.46 6.74 -19.74
N ASN A 423 8.40 7.54 -19.65
CA ASN A 423 8.51 8.98 -19.86
C ASN A 423 8.60 9.70 -18.51
N LEU A 424 9.31 10.82 -18.50
CA LEU A 424 9.31 11.74 -17.36
C LEU A 424 8.16 12.72 -17.52
N TYR A 425 7.34 12.80 -16.47
CA TYR A 425 6.21 13.71 -16.36
C TYR A 425 6.47 14.71 -15.23
N ALA A 426 5.92 15.91 -15.35
CA ALA A 426 5.92 16.84 -14.24
C ALA A 426 4.76 17.82 -14.29
N TRP A 427 4.41 18.38 -13.14
CA TRP A 427 3.62 19.61 -13.08
C TRP A 427 4.16 20.50 -11.97
N VAL A 428 4.03 21.80 -12.15
CA VAL A 428 4.60 22.80 -11.25
C VAL A 428 3.44 23.57 -10.62
N PRO A 429 3.30 23.55 -9.28
CA PRO A 429 2.30 24.35 -8.60
C PRO A 429 2.39 25.83 -9.02
N GLY A 430 1.25 26.43 -9.34
CA GLY A 430 1.17 27.81 -9.84
C GLY A 430 1.31 27.96 -11.36
N PHE A 431 1.67 26.90 -12.09
CA PHE A 431 1.72 26.89 -13.54
C PHE A 431 0.70 25.90 -14.11
N ILE A 432 0.04 26.29 -15.21
CA ILE A 432 -0.94 25.45 -15.89
C ILE A 432 -0.21 24.56 -16.90
N GLY A 433 -0.56 23.27 -16.90
CA GLY A 433 -0.11 22.29 -17.89
C GLY A 433 0.60 21.09 -17.29
N ASP A 434 0.55 19.98 -18.04
CA ASP A 434 1.31 18.75 -17.76
C ASP A 434 2.57 18.74 -18.63
N TYR A 435 3.73 18.76 -17.99
CA TYR A 435 4.99 18.54 -18.67
C TYR A 435 5.19 17.06 -18.95
N LYS A 436 5.72 16.77 -20.15
CA LYS A 436 6.25 15.47 -20.54
C LYS A 436 7.60 15.70 -21.22
N LEU A 437 8.63 14.95 -20.83
CA LEU A 437 9.85 14.83 -21.60
C LEU A 437 9.60 13.89 -22.79
N ASP A 438 9.78 14.39 -24.02
CA ASP A 438 9.52 13.62 -25.25
C ASP A 438 10.39 12.37 -25.37
N ALA A 439 11.61 12.42 -24.83
CA ALA A 439 12.51 11.28 -24.83
C ALA A 439 11.99 10.17 -23.89
N THR A 440 11.90 8.96 -24.41
CA THR A 440 11.75 7.75 -23.60
C THR A 440 13.06 7.47 -22.87
N LEU A 441 12.96 7.22 -21.57
CA LEU A 441 14.06 6.94 -20.68
C LEU A 441 14.08 5.45 -20.34
N THR A 442 15.12 4.75 -20.79
CA THR A 442 15.37 3.35 -20.41
C THR A 442 16.15 3.31 -19.10
N ILE A 443 15.55 2.72 -18.07
CA ILE A 443 16.16 2.50 -16.77
C ILE A 443 16.68 1.06 -16.68
N SER A 444 17.99 0.92 -16.55
CA SER A 444 18.67 -0.37 -16.40
C SER A 444 19.09 -0.64 -14.95
N SER A 445 19.34 -1.90 -14.64
CA SER A 445 19.79 -2.35 -13.32
C SER A 445 21.07 -1.62 -12.87
N GLY A 446 21.04 -1.05 -11.66
CA GLY A 446 22.15 -0.31 -11.06
C GLY A 446 22.51 1.01 -11.76
N GLN A 447 21.70 1.45 -12.73
CA GLN A 447 22.00 2.65 -13.52
C GLN A 447 21.69 3.93 -12.74
N TYR A 448 22.59 4.91 -12.83
CA TYR A 448 22.33 6.28 -12.44
C TYR A 448 22.31 7.19 -13.67
N LEU A 449 21.15 7.76 -13.97
CA LEU A 449 20.94 8.69 -15.08
C LEU A 449 20.90 10.12 -14.54
N ASN A 450 21.78 10.99 -15.05
CA ASN A 450 21.75 12.41 -14.74
C ASN A 450 21.34 13.20 -15.99
N LEU A 451 20.13 13.74 -15.97
CA LEU A 451 19.60 14.56 -17.05
C LEU A 451 20.26 15.95 -17.07
N PRO A 452 20.42 16.58 -18.24
CA PRO A 452 20.65 18.01 -18.32
C PRO A 452 19.44 18.78 -17.76
N ASP A 453 19.57 20.10 -17.61
CA ASP A 453 18.42 20.95 -17.29
C ASP A 453 17.30 20.74 -18.31
N ILE A 454 16.11 20.46 -17.82
CA ILE A 454 14.89 20.30 -18.62
C ILE A 454 13.96 21.49 -18.39
N TYR A 455 13.24 21.90 -19.42
CA TYR A 455 12.45 23.12 -19.44
C TYR A 455 10.99 22.79 -19.75
N SER A 456 10.09 23.15 -18.83
CA SER A 456 8.65 23.17 -19.09
C SER A 456 8.27 24.54 -19.66
N SER A 457 7.69 24.57 -20.86
CA SER A 457 7.12 25.79 -21.43
C SER A 457 5.63 25.87 -21.12
N CYS A 458 5.16 27.02 -20.64
CA CYS A 458 3.73 27.29 -20.57
C CYS A 458 3.19 27.52 -21.98
N SER A 459 2.48 26.53 -22.52
CA SER A 459 1.74 26.66 -23.77
C SER A 459 0.28 26.95 -23.41
N PHE A 460 -0.21 28.14 -23.73
CA PHE A 460 -1.64 28.49 -23.64
C PHE A 460 -2.39 28.10 -24.91
#